data_AF-A0A1C6UW48-F1
#
_entry.id   AF-A0A1C6UW48-F1
#
_cell.length_a   1.000
_cell.length_b   1.000
_cell.length_c   1.000
_cell.angle_alpha   90.00
_cell.angle_beta   90.00
_cell.angle_gamma   90.00
#
_symmetry.space_group_name_H-M   'P 1'
#
loop_
_entity.id
_entity.type
_entity.pdbx_description
1 polymer ?
#
loop_
_entity_poly.entity_id
_entity_poly.type
_entity_poly.pdbx_seq_one_letter_code
_entity_poly.pdbx_strand_id
1 'polypeptide(L)'
;MWLAAWIAMTVPAPLVFFEGSHRWEEHQNVSTALWWTMGALPVLAAVVAARWTRYTGRRRTCSALLAATVAATLISGVFLGLSVAVYRWVIPLDGAADWWGVLSTGVLLAAGGAAVGHLIGLAGVRPGRPAGRHGYLIGGAVAVLGVLFAQLAVQLGAEGSTSQYDVIGYGGVGPNAGVPGEPGTLRLPAAGRYAILAVGPAPRNPDCRVAGVGLADRSAELVTIPPGDYGSDAASYAWVAWFDVPDSGTYSLTCRSYDEAASYLVGEVPHIKGAVGALIHWPSAAIWLLGAVPGLLIIAARYANRRKLAEPPTGSRRTATGARSR
;
A
#
# COMPACT_ATOMS: atom_id res chain seq x y z
N MET A 1 10.71 -13.25 -3.26
CA MET A 1 10.78 -13.44 -1.80
C MET A 1 11.17 -12.14 -1.11
N TRP A 2 12.21 -11.42 -1.57
CA TRP A 2 12.68 -10.15 -1.00
C TRP A 2 11.78 -8.97 -1.35
N LEU A 3 11.37 -8.86 -2.62
CA LEU A 3 10.45 -7.82 -3.11
C LEU A 3 9.17 -7.72 -2.26
N ALA A 4 8.72 -8.87 -1.78
CA ALA A 4 7.50 -9.04 -1.03
C ALA A 4 7.61 -8.73 0.47
N ALA A 5 8.64 -9.29 1.14
CA ALA A 5 8.94 -8.94 2.52
C ALA A 5 9.29 -7.45 2.64
N TRP A 6 9.86 -6.88 1.59
CA TRP A 6 10.18 -5.46 1.51
C TRP A 6 8.93 -4.61 1.27
N ILE A 7 8.07 -4.91 0.29
CA ILE A 7 6.79 -4.19 0.07
C ILE A 7 5.93 -4.21 1.34
N ALA A 8 5.89 -5.33 2.07
CA ALA A 8 5.21 -5.42 3.34
C ALA A 8 5.85 -4.56 4.46
N MET A 9 7.17 -4.32 4.40
CA MET A 9 7.91 -3.55 5.40
C MET A 9 7.87 -2.04 5.20
N THR A 10 7.43 -1.54 4.06
CA THR A 10 7.75 -0.14 3.68
C THR A 10 6.60 0.67 3.16
N VAL A 11 5.46 0.05 2.88
CA VAL A 11 4.21 0.80 2.67
C VAL A 11 3.25 0.51 3.82
N PRO A 12 2.96 -0.76 4.19
CA PRO A 12 2.06 -1.04 5.30
C PRO A 12 2.71 -0.86 6.67
N ALA A 13 3.93 -1.36 6.89
CA ALA A 13 4.51 -1.37 8.23
C ALA A 13 4.71 0.03 8.86
N PRO A 14 5.12 1.08 8.11
CA PRO A 14 5.23 2.43 8.69
C PRO A 14 3.87 2.98 9.10
N LEU A 15 2.84 2.72 8.29
CA LEU A 15 1.45 3.13 8.56
C LEU A 15 0.87 2.38 9.76
N VAL A 16 1.06 1.05 9.81
CA VAL A 16 0.59 0.17 10.90
C VAL A 16 1.34 0.42 12.22
N PHE A 17 2.64 0.69 12.16
CA PHE A 17 3.40 1.03 13.35
C PHE A 17 2.86 2.30 13.99
N PHE A 18 2.61 3.33 13.17
CA PHE A 18 2.09 4.60 13.66
C PHE A 18 0.68 4.48 14.24
N GLU A 19 -0.19 3.73 13.57
CA GLU A 19 -1.51 3.34 14.09
C GLU A 19 -1.40 2.73 15.49
N GLY A 20 -0.37 1.90 15.73
CA GLY A 20 -0.13 1.25 17.01
C GLY A 20 0.59 2.11 18.06
N SER A 21 1.31 3.15 17.66
CA SER A 21 2.19 3.90 18.58
C SER A 21 1.72 5.31 18.94
N HIS A 22 1.09 6.07 18.02
CA HIS A 22 0.88 7.52 18.23
C HIS A 22 -0.33 8.11 17.49
N ARG A 23 -1.43 7.37 17.35
CA ARG A 23 -2.61 7.83 16.59
C ARG A 23 -3.24 9.14 17.13
N TRP A 24 -3.11 9.45 18.42
CA TRP A 24 -3.97 10.45 19.08
C TRP A 24 -3.41 11.88 19.17
N GLU A 25 -2.13 12.14 18.87
CA GLU A 25 -1.53 13.47 19.19
C GLU A 25 -0.74 14.13 18.06
N GLU A 26 -0.32 13.43 17.00
CA GLU A 26 0.59 14.01 16.00
C GLU A 26 0.23 13.64 14.55
N HIS A 27 0.46 14.56 13.61
CA HIS A 27 0.39 14.24 12.18
C HIS A 27 1.57 13.35 11.76
N GLN A 28 1.33 12.36 10.90
CA GLN A 28 2.42 11.55 10.34
C GLN A 28 3.38 12.39 9.51
N ASN A 29 4.59 12.60 10.04
CA ASN A 29 5.67 13.19 9.27
C ASN A 29 6.26 12.18 8.28
N VAL A 30 6.44 12.62 7.04
CA VAL A 30 7.07 11.84 5.97
C VAL A 30 8.47 11.32 6.35
N SER A 31 9.22 12.04 7.19
CA SER A 31 10.53 11.63 7.69
C SER A 31 10.47 10.34 8.51
N THR A 32 9.47 10.20 9.38
CA THR A 32 9.24 8.99 10.21
C THR A 32 8.90 7.78 9.35
N ALA A 33 8.08 7.96 8.31
CA ALA A 33 7.77 6.89 7.36
C ALA A 33 9.01 6.44 6.57
N LEU A 34 9.86 7.38 6.15
CA LEU A 34 11.09 7.10 5.42
C LEU A 34 12.14 6.36 6.26
N TRP A 35 12.16 6.51 7.59
CA TRP A 35 13.10 5.80 8.47
C TRP A 35 12.99 4.27 8.35
N TRP A 36 11.78 3.73 8.20
CA TRP A 36 11.56 2.30 7.96
C TRP A 36 12.16 1.83 6.64
N THR A 37 11.94 2.61 5.59
CA THR A 37 12.53 2.38 4.27
C THR A 37 14.05 2.39 4.37
N MET A 38 14.62 3.37 5.07
CA MET A 38 16.06 3.53 5.27
C MET A 38 16.67 2.41 6.10
N GLY A 39 16.01 1.95 7.16
CA GLY A 39 16.45 0.82 7.99
C GLY A 39 16.39 -0.53 7.25
N ALA A 40 15.43 -0.72 6.34
CA ALA A 40 15.27 -1.97 5.57
C ALA A 40 16.26 -2.09 4.39
N LEU A 41 16.74 -0.97 3.84
CA LEU A 41 17.66 -0.92 2.71
C LEU A 41 18.98 -1.71 2.88
N PRO A 42 19.75 -1.57 3.98
CA PRO A 42 21.00 -2.30 4.14
C PRO A 42 20.77 -3.81 4.22
N VAL A 43 19.66 -4.26 4.83
CA VAL A 43 19.28 -5.67 4.91
C VAL A 43 18.96 -6.21 3.53
N LEU A 44 18.18 -5.48 2.73
CA LEU A 44 17.88 -5.85 1.35
C LEU A 44 19.16 -6.00 0.52
N ALA A 45 20.02 -4.99 0.57
CA ALA A 45 21.27 -4.97 -0.17
C ALA A 45 22.19 -6.14 0.23
N ALA A 46 22.28 -6.43 1.54
CA ALA A 46 23.03 -7.56 2.06
C ALA A 46 22.51 -8.91 1.52
N VAL A 47 21.20 -9.11 1.55
CA VAL A 47 20.58 -10.36 1.06
C VAL A 47 20.80 -10.54 -0.45
N VAL A 48 20.62 -9.47 -1.24
CA VAL A 48 20.84 -9.49 -2.69
C VAL A 48 22.29 -9.83 -3.01
N ALA A 49 23.25 -9.14 -2.38
CA ALA A 49 24.67 -9.37 -2.58
C ALA A 49 25.10 -10.78 -2.14
N ALA A 50 24.63 -11.26 -0.98
CA ALA A 50 24.92 -12.62 -0.50
C ALA A 50 24.46 -13.69 -1.49
N ARG A 51 23.25 -13.53 -2.05
CA ARG A 51 22.70 -14.47 -3.04
C ARG A 51 23.38 -14.39 -4.39
N TRP A 52 23.64 -13.19 -4.88
CA TRP A 52 24.39 -12.99 -6.13
C TRP A 52 25.74 -13.70 -6.06
N THR A 53 26.45 -13.52 -4.95
CA THR A 53 27.74 -14.15 -4.68
C THR A 53 27.64 -15.68 -4.65
N ARG A 54 26.62 -16.23 -3.99
CA ARG A 54 26.37 -17.68 -3.96
C ARG A 54 25.98 -18.27 -5.31
N TYR A 55 25.19 -17.54 -6.12
CA TYR A 55 24.68 -18.02 -7.40
C TYR A 55 25.75 -18.01 -8.49
N THR A 56 26.59 -16.96 -8.51
CA THR A 56 27.64 -16.81 -9.52
C THR A 56 28.88 -17.65 -9.22
N GLY A 57 29.00 -18.20 -8.00
CA GLY A 57 30.13 -19.05 -7.60
C GLY A 57 31.49 -18.35 -7.70
N ARG A 58 31.51 -17.02 -7.86
CA ARG A 58 32.72 -16.26 -8.15
C ARG A 58 33.60 -16.17 -6.89
N ARG A 59 34.86 -16.58 -7.07
CA ARG A 59 35.94 -16.54 -6.07
C ARG A 59 36.21 -15.11 -5.57
N ARG A 60 36.95 -15.02 -4.46
CA ARG A 60 37.47 -13.82 -3.77
C ARG A 60 38.26 -12.87 -4.68
N THR A 61 37.61 -12.15 -5.60
CA THR A 61 38.24 -11.11 -6.42
C THR A 61 37.56 -9.76 -6.17
N CYS A 62 38.33 -8.67 -6.18
CA CYS A 62 37.80 -7.31 -6.01
C CYS A 62 36.75 -6.96 -7.09
N SER A 63 36.90 -7.50 -8.31
CA SER A 63 35.93 -7.32 -9.39
C SER A 63 34.58 -7.99 -9.11
N ALA A 64 34.58 -9.14 -8.42
CA ALA A 64 33.34 -9.83 -8.04
C ALA A 64 32.60 -9.10 -6.92
N LEU A 65 33.35 -8.55 -5.94
CA LEU A 65 32.80 -7.68 -4.91
C LEU A 65 32.13 -6.45 -5.55
N LEU A 66 32.85 -5.72 -6.40
CA LEU A 66 32.33 -4.51 -7.07
C LEU A 66 31.08 -4.81 -7.90
N ALA A 67 31.07 -5.89 -8.68
CA ALA A 67 29.88 -6.26 -9.46
C ALA A 67 28.68 -6.60 -8.56
N ALA A 68 28.89 -7.32 -7.46
CA ALA A 68 27.83 -7.68 -6.53
C ALA A 68 27.28 -6.46 -5.77
N THR A 69 28.16 -5.55 -5.33
CA THR A 69 27.77 -4.31 -4.66
C THR A 69 27.05 -3.37 -5.61
N VAL A 70 27.56 -3.15 -6.81
CA VAL A 70 26.88 -2.29 -7.81
C VAL A 70 25.50 -2.85 -8.14
N ALA A 71 25.37 -4.15 -8.40
CA ALA A 71 24.07 -4.76 -8.68
C ALA A 71 23.10 -4.63 -7.50
N ALA A 72 23.55 -4.92 -6.27
CA ALA A 72 22.72 -4.80 -5.08
C ALA A 72 22.32 -3.35 -4.79
N THR A 73 23.24 -2.39 -4.92
CA THR A 73 22.97 -0.96 -4.75
C THR A 73 22.03 -0.43 -5.80
N LEU A 74 22.15 -0.82 -7.08
CA LEU A 74 21.21 -0.43 -8.13
C LEU A 74 19.80 -0.96 -7.84
N ILE A 75 19.69 -2.23 -7.47
CA ILE A 75 18.42 -2.85 -7.09
C ILE A 75 17.80 -2.09 -5.91
N SER A 76 18.56 -1.90 -4.83
CA SER A 76 18.12 -1.14 -3.65
C SER A 76 17.77 0.32 -3.96
N GLY A 77 18.50 0.96 -4.89
CA GLY A 77 18.23 2.31 -5.36
C GLY A 77 16.92 2.44 -6.11
N VAL A 78 16.59 1.47 -6.97
CA VAL A 78 15.26 1.40 -7.62
C VAL A 78 14.16 1.28 -6.57
N PHE A 79 14.35 0.45 -5.54
CA PHE A 79 13.37 0.32 -4.45
C PHE A 79 13.19 1.60 -3.65
N LEU A 80 14.28 2.26 -3.28
CA LEU A 80 14.23 3.54 -2.60
C LEU A 80 13.51 4.58 -3.45
N GLY A 81 13.84 4.67 -4.73
CA GLY A 81 13.20 5.57 -5.68
C GLY A 81 11.69 5.32 -5.80
N LEU A 82 11.27 4.06 -5.88
CA LEU A 82 9.85 3.70 -5.88
C LEU A 82 9.15 4.09 -4.58
N SER A 83 9.80 3.90 -3.43
CA SER A 83 9.23 4.25 -2.13
C SER A 83 9.10 5.77 -1.96
N VAL A 84 10.11 6.52 -2.39
CA VAL A 84 10.06 7.98 -2.46
C VAL A 84 8.93 8.43 -3.40
N ALA A 85 8.78 7.83 -4.58
CA ALA A 85 7.70 8.15 -5.49
C ALA A 85 6.30 7.89 -4.87
N VAL A 86 6.15 6.79 -4.13
CA VAL A 86 4.92 6.49 -3.38
C VAL A 86 4.63 7.59 -2.36
N TYR A 87 5.58 7.93 -1.49
CA TYR A 87 5.39 8.98 -0.48
C TYR A 87 5.30 10.40 -1.06
N ARG A 88 5.75 10.63 -2.30
CA ARG A 88 5.72 11.94 -2.93
C ARG A 88 4.43 12.17 -3.71
N TRP A 89 3.87 11.14 -4.33
CA TRP A 89 2.78 11.26 -5.31
C TRP A 89 1.56 10.39 -5.01
N VAL A 90 1.73 9.24 -4.36
CA VAL A 90 0.63 8.33 -4.06
C VAL A 90 0.02 8.64 -2.69
N ILE A 91 0.87 8.67 -1.65
CA ILE A 91 0.51 8.94 -0.25
C ILE A 91 1.38 10.11 0.23
N PRO A 92 1.11 11.35 -0.22
CA PRO A 92 1.83 12.52 0.24
C PRO A 92 1.48 12.84 1.69
N LEU A 93 2.36 12.41 2.59
CA LEU A 93 2.32 12.73 4.02
C LEU A 93 2.77 14.17 4.27
N ASP A 94 2.38 14.72 5.42
CA ASP A 94 2.79 16.05 5.84
C ASP A 94 4.25 16.10 6.31
N GLY A 95 4.78 17.32 6.43
CA GLY A 95 6.17 17.58 6.81
C GLY A 95 7.14 17.65 5.62
N ALA A 96 8.39 17.99 5.93
CA ALA A 96 9.47 18.07 4.95
C ALA A 96 10.42 16.88 5.09
N ALA A 97 10.84 16.31 3.96
CA ALA A 97 11.98 15.39 3.91
C ALA A 97 13.10 16.03 3.09
N ASP A 98 14.33 15.89 3.59
CA ASP A 98 15.51 16.12 2.77
C ASP A 98 15.67 14.95 1.79
N TRP A 99 14.99 15.04 0.65
CA TRP A 99 14.98 13.99 -0.37
C TRP A 99 16.39 13.65 -0.87
N TRP A 100 17.26 14.65 -0.97
CA TRP A 100 18.63 14.43 -1.41
C TRP A 100 19.45 13.74 -0.33
N GLY A 101 19.29 14.14 0.93
CA GLY A 101 19.83 13.43 2.09
C GLY A 101 19.38 11.98 2.17
N VAL A 102 18.09 11.70 1.94
CA VAL A 102 17.52 10.34 1.92
C VAL A 102 18.12 9.50 0.80
N LEU A 103 18.22 10.03 -0.42
CA LEU A 103 18.79 9.31 -1.55
C LEU A 103 20.28 9.04 -1.36
N SER A 104 21.07 10.04 -0.96
CA SER A 104 22.52 9.90 -0.74
C SER A 104 22.83 8.94 0.40
N THR A 105 22.14 9.08 1.54
CA THR A 105 22.28 8.18 2.68
C THR A 105 21.82 6.77 2.33
N GLY A 106 20.75 6.63 1.53
CA GLY A 106 20.23 5.34 1.09
C GLY A 106 21.22 4.58 0.21
N VAL A 107 21.94 5.29 -0.67
CA VAL A 107 23.03 4.71 -1.48
C VAL A 107 24.16 4.21 -0.59
N LEU A 108 24.57 4.99 0.43
CA LEU A 108 25.61 4.59 1.38
C LEU A 108 25.21 3.36 2.19
N LEU A 109 23.99 3.34 2.73
CA LEU A 109 23.44 2.19 3.47
C LEU A 109 23.34 0.94 2.59
N ALA A 110 22.90 1.09 1.35
CA ALA A 110 22.83 -0.01 0.39
C ALA A 110 24.23 -0.54 0.05
N ALA A 111 25.21 0.32 -0.19
CA ALA A 111 26.58 -0.09 -0.47
C ALA A 111 27.21 -0.84 0.72
N GLY A 112 27.05 -0.30 1.94
CA GLY A 112 27.52 -0.94 3.18
C GLY A 112 26.87 -2.29 3.42
N GLY A 113 25.54 -2.36 3.30
CA GLY A 113 24.78 -3.61 3.40
C GLY A 113 25.24 -4.64 2.37
N ALA A 114 25.41 -4.22 1.10
CA ALA A 114 25.87 -5.10 0.04
C ALA A 114 27.29 -5.66 0.30
N ALA A 115 28.20 -4.85 0.83
CA ALA A 115 29.54 -5.31 1.19
C ALA A 115 29.49 -6.40 2.28
N VAL A 116 28.71 -6.17 3.34
CA VAL A 116 28.47 -7.17 4.41
C VAL A 116 27.84 -8.44 3.84
N GLY A 117 26.83 -8.29 2.97
CA GLY A 117 26.17 -9.39 2.29
C GLY A 117 27.12 -10.24 1.44
N HIS A 118 28.02 -9.61 0.69
CA HIS A 118 29.04 -10.31 -0.08
C HIS A 118 29.94 -11.16 0.82
N LEU A 119 30.43 -10.61 1.94
CA LEU A 119 31.24 -11.36 2.92
C LEU A 119 30.48 -12.56 3.50
N ILE A 120 29.21 -12.39 3.85
CA ILE A 120 28.32 -13.49 4.31
C ILE A 120 28.10 -14.52 3.19
N GLY A 121 28.04 -14.08 1.94
CA GLY A 121 27.95 -14.93 0.76
C GLY A 121 29.19 -15.82 0.60
N LEU A 122 30.37 -15.28 0.89
CA LEU A 122 31.66 -15.98 0.84
C LEU A 122 31.88 -16.97 2.00
N ALA A 123 31.31 -16.69 3.18
CA ALA A 123 31.51 -17.47 4.41
C ALA A 123 30.89 -18.89 4.37
N GLY A 124 30.11 -19.22 3.34
CA GLY A 124 29.78 -20.61 3.00
C GLY A 124 28.93 -21.38 4.02
N VAL A 125 27.62 -21.46 3.76
CA VAL A 125 26.85 -22.66 4.09
C VAL A 125 26.55 -23.35 2.75
N ARG A 126 26.81 -24.66 2.67
CA ARG A 126 26.58 -25.52 1.49
C ARG A 126 25.27 -25.14 0.78
N PRO A 127 25.20 -25.18 -0.56
CA PRO A 127 23.95 -24.99 -1.28
C PRO A 127 22.96 -26.07 -0.83
N GLY A 128 22.09 -25.71 0.11
CA GLY A 128 20.96 -26.52 0.50
C GLY A 128 20.09 -26.72 -0.73
N ARG A 129 19.75 -28.00 -0.98
CA ARG A 129 18.82 -28.58 -1.96
C ARG A 129 17.95 -27.59 -2.75
N PRO A 130 17.68 -27.85 -4.05
CA PRO A 130 16.76 -27.03 -4.84
C PRO A 130 15.48 -26.82 -4.03
N ALA A 131 15.22 -25.57 -3.66
CA ALA A 131 14.14 -25.22 -2.75
C ALA A 131 12.85 -25.88 -3.24
N GLY A 132 12.37 -26.86 -2.48
CA GLY A 132 11.13 -27.57 -2.73
C GLY A 132 9.93 -26.62 -2.66
N ARG A 133 8.73 -27.17 -2.45
CA ARG A 133 7.42 -26.46 -2.47
C ARG A 133 7.39 -25.12 -1.72
N HIS A 134 8.31 -24.86 -0.78
CA HIS A 134 8.59 -23.58 -0.11
C HIS A 134 8.48 -22.31 -0.97
N GLY A 135 8.97 -22.30 -2.22
CA GLY A 135 8.88 -21.11 -3.07
C GLY A 135 7.43 -20.70 -3.39
N TYR A 136 6.56 -21.68 -3.57
CA TYR A 136 5.12 -21.47 -3.77
C TYR A 136 4.42 -21.08 -2.46
N LEU A 137 4.81 -21.69 -1.33
CA LEU A 137 4.28 -21.33 -0.01
C LEU A 137 4.59 -19.88 0.34
N ILE A 138 5.83 -19.44 0.09
CA ILE A 138 6.25 -18.05 0.32
C ILE A 138 5.52 -17.10 -0.63
N GLY A 139 5.44 -17.44 -1.92
CA GLY A 139 4.69 -16.62 -2.88
C GLY A 139 3.21 -16.49 -2.51
N GLY A 140 2.58 -17.57 -2.05
CA GLY A 140 1.20 -17.58 -1.57
C GLY A 140 1.02 -16.77 -0.29
N ALA A 141 1.87 -16.96 0.72
CA ALA A 141 1.83 -16.20 1.97
C ALA A 141 1.97 -14.69 1.72
N VAL A 142 2.90 -14.31 0.83
CA VAL A 142 3.07 -12.92 0.41
C VAL A 142 1.82 -12.38 -0.27
N ALA A 143 1.22 -13.14 -1.19
CA ALA A 143 0.03 -12.68 -1.90
C ALA A 143 -1.11 -12.43 -0.90
N VAL A 144 -1.32 -13.36 0.03
CA VAL A 144 -2.34 -13.23 1.09
C VAL A 144 -2.06 -12.03 1.99
N LEU A 145 -0.83 -11.88 2.49
CA LEU A 145 -0.48 -10.72 3.32
C LEU A 145 -0.63 -9.41 2.54
N GLY A 146 -0.21 -9.38 1.29
CA GLY A 146 -0.36 -8.20 0.43
C GLY A 146 -1.83 -7.83 0.20
N VAL A 147 -2.70 -8.81 -0.03
CA VAL A 147 -4.16 -8.60 -0.13
C VAL A 147 -4.71 -7.98 1.16
N LEU A 148 -4.34 -8.53 2.32
CA LEU A 148 -4.81 -8.06 3.62
C LEU A 148 -4.32 -6.63 3.94
N PHE A 149 -3.05 -6.34 3.65
CA PHE A 149 -2.45 -5.04 3.96
C PHE A 149 -2.76 -3.95 2.94
N ALA A 150 -3.17 -4.29 1.70
CA ALA A 150 -3.42 -3.29 0.67
C ALA A 150 -4.55 -2.32 1.06
N GLN A 151 -5.65 -2.83 1.61
CA GLN A 151 -6.76 -1.97 2.02
C GLN A 151 -6.35 -1.08 3.20
N LEU A 152 -5.65 -1.65 4.17
CA LEU A 152 -5.16 -0.90 5.33
C LEU A 152 -4.18 0.20 4.91
N ALA A 153 -3.29 -0.08 3.95
CA ALA A 153 -2.37 0.93 3.42
C ALA A 153 -3.09 2.05 2.66
N VAL A 154 -4.14 1.73 1.91
CA VAL A 154 -4.99 2.75 1.25
C VAL A 154 -5.73 3.58 2.28
N GLN A 155 -6.34 2.93 3.29
CA GLN A 155 -7.07 3.60 4.35
C GLN A 155 -6.16 4.54 5.14
N LEU A 156 -5.10 4.01 5.74
CA LEU A 156 -4.16 4.81 6.56
C LEU A 156 -3.42 5.85 5.72
N GLY A 157 -3.12 5.54 4.46
CA GLY A 157 -2.54 6.50 3.53
C GLY A 157 -3.48 7.66 3.22
N ALA A 158 -4.78 7.39 3.05
CA ALA A 158 -5.80 8.41 2.86
C ALA A 158 -5.97 9.28 4.11
N GLU A 159 -6.03 8.66 5.29
CA GLU A 159 -6.10 9.35 6.59
C GLU A 159 -4.89 10.27 6.76
N GLY A 160 -3.66 9.76 6.58
CA GLY A 160 -2.43 10.54 6.71
C GLY A 160 -2.15 11.56 5.60
N SER A 161 -2.85 11.47 4.46
CA SER A 161 -2.73 12.44 3.34
C SER A 161 -3.86 13.47 3.31
N THR A 162 -4.80 13.40 4.24
CA THR A 162 -5.87 14.40 4.36
C THR A 162 -5.32 15.61 5.10
N SER A 163 -5.35 16.79 4.48
CA SER A 163 -5.05 18.03 5.20
C SER A 163 -6.09 18.28 6.29
N GLN A 164 -5.72 18.94 7.40
CA GLN A 164 -6.63 19.37 8.48
C GLN A 164 -8.06 19.60 7.98
N TYR A 165 -8.97 18.73 8.43
CA TYR A 165 -10.36 18.73 8.01
C TYR A 165 -11.22 19.17 9.17
N ASP A 166 -11.68 20.41 9.11
CA ASP A 166 -12.69 20.90 10.03
C ASP A 166 -14.06 20.44 9.53
N VAL A 167 -14.70 19.58 10.31
CA VAL A 167 -16.01 19.03 9.98
C VAL A 167 -17.06 20.15 10.09
N ILE A 168 -17.38 20.80 8.97
CA ILE A 168 -18.53 21.71 8.88
C ILE A 168 -19.77 20.89 8.58
N GLY A 169 -20.62 20.72 9.60
CA GLY A 169 -21.86 19.95 9.48
C GLY A 169 -23.00 20.76 8.86
N TYR A 170 -23.59 20.24 7.78
CA TYR A 170 -24.77 20.82 7.10
C TYR A 170 -26.11 20.17 7.47
N GLY A 171 -26.08 19.26 8.45
CA GLY A 171 -27.20 18.45 8.89
C GLY A 171 -26.81 16.99 8.97
N GLY A 172 -27.71 16.15 9.49
CA GLY A 172 -27.43 14.74 9.68
C GLY A 172 -28.64 13.95 10.17
N VAL A 173 -28.44 12.64 10.31
CA VAL A 173 -29.43 11.67 10.79
C VAL A 173 -28.86 10.97 12.01
N GLY A 174 -29.70 10.69 13.01
CA GLY A 174 -29.34 9.89 14.18
C GLY A 174 -29.05 10.72 15.44
N PRO A 175 -28.98 10.04 16.59
CA PRO A 175 -28.93 10.69 17.91
C PRO A 175 -27.67 11.51 18.15
N ASN A 176 -26.55 11.16 17.51
CA ASN A 176 -25.23 11.75 17.74
C ASN A 176 -24.78 12.66 16.59
N ALA A 177 -25.68 13.01 15.65
CA ALA A 177 -25.32 13.87 14.52
C ALA A 177 -24.91 15.30 14.96
N GLY A 178 -25.29 15.74 16.17
CA GLY A 178 -24.69 16.90 16.85
C GLY A 178 -24.88 18.27 16.19
N VAL A 179 -25.70 18.39 15.15
CA VAL A 179 -25.88 19.64 14.37
C VAL A 179 -27.27 20.25 14.58
N PRO A 180 -27.38 21.58 14.72
CA PRO A 180 -28.68 22.26 14.85
C PRO A 180 -29.55 22.08 13.60
N GLY A 181 -30.77 21.57 13.78
CA GLY A 181 -31.75 21.36 12.71
C GLY A 181 -32.73 20.22 13.02
N GLU A 182 -33.69 20.00 12.12
CA GLU A 182 -34.53 18.80 12.16
C GLU A 182 -33.72 17.59 11.67
N PRO A 183 -33.69 16.46 12.41
CA PRO A 183 -33.00 15.25 11.97
C PRO A 183 -33.44 14.81 10.58
N GLY A 184 -32.47 14.48 9.73
CA GLY A 184 -32.71 14.09 8.34
C GLY A 184 -32.94 15.26 7.38
N THR A 185 -32.90 16.50 7.84
CA THR A 185 -32.91 17.68 6.97
C THR A 185 -31.49 18.23 6.81
N LEU A 186 -31.10 18.50 5.57
CA LEU A 186 -29.81 19.05 5.17
C LEU A 186 -30.01 20.44 4.57
N ARG A 187 -29.16 21.41 4.95
CA ARG A 187 -29.12 22.75 4.33
C ARG A 187 -27.79 22.95 3.63
N LEU A 188 -27.80 22.77 2.31
CA LEU A 188 -26.58 22.79 1.51
C LEU A 188 -26.42 24.16 0.84
N PRO A 189 -25.28 24.85 1.02
CA PRO A 189 -25.11 26.24 0.61
C PRO A 189 -24.90 26.43 -0.90
N ALA A 190 -24.47 25.39 -1.63
CA ALA A 190 -24.16 25.46 -3.05
C ALA A 190 -24.33 24.11 -3.77
N ALA A 191 -24.39 24.15 -5.09
CA ALA A 191 -24.22 22.97 -5.94
C ALA A 191 -22.84 22.34 -5.71
N GLY A 192 -22.74 21.01 -5.77
CA GLY A 192 -21.46 20.32 -5.63
C GLY A 192 -21.56 18.96 -4.98
N ARG A 193 -20.40 18.44 -4.57
CA ARG A 193 -20.26 17.14 -3.92
C ARG A 193 -20.18 17.28 -2.41
N TYR A 194 -20.92 16.44 -1.71
CA TYR A 194 -20.93 16.40 -0.25
C TYR A 194 -20.62 15.00 0.25
N ALA A 195 -19.93 14.92 1.38
CA ALA A 195 -19.59 13.68 2.05
C ALA A 195 -20.62 13.33 3.12
N ILE A 196 -20.89 12.04 3.28
CA ILE A 196 -21.60 11.47 4.41
C ILE A 196 -20.55 10.84 5.33
N LEU A 197 -20.52 11.33 6.56
CA LEU A 197 -19.60 10.94 7.60
C LEU A 197 -20.34 10.10 8.64
N ALA A 198 -19.91 8.87 8.85
CA ALA A 198 -20.34 8.06 9.98
C ALA A 198 -19.76 8.65 11.27
N VAL A 199 -20.59 8.87 12.28
CA VAL A 199 -20.20 9.43 13.59
C VAL A 199 -20.04 8.29 14.60
N GLY A 200 -18.88 8.21 15.25
CA GLY A 200 -18.59 7.20 16.25
C GLY A 200 -18.64 5.76 15.70
N PRO A 201 -19.35 4.81 16.34
CA PRO A 201 -19.37 3.40 15.95
C PRO A 201 -20.31 3.10 14.75
N ALA A 202 -20.86 4.12 14.09
CA ALA A 202 -21.85 3.91 13.04
C ALA A 202 -21.32 3.01 11.89
N PRO A 203 -22.17 2.17 11.28
CA PRO A 203 -21.78 1.28 10.19
C PRO A 203 -21.13 2.02 9.03
N ARG A 204 -20.05 1.43 8.49
CA ARG A 204 -19.26 2.00 7.40
C ARG A 204 -19.83 1.77 5.98
N ASN A 205 -20.94 1.05 5.88
CA ASN A 205 -21.63 0.72 4.63
C ASN A 205 -23.12 1.11 4.69
N PRO A 206 -23.44 2.39 4.94
CA PRO A 206 -24.83 2.79 5.10
C PRO A 206 -25.61 2.74 3.78
N ASP A 207 -26.88 2.36 3.84
CA ASP A 207 -27.83 2.58 2.75
C ASP A 207 -28.47 3.96 2.96
N CYS A 208 -27.78 5.00 2.49
CA CYS A 208 -28.24 6.38 2.55
C CYS A 208 -28.89 6.79 1.22
N ARG A 209 -29.96 7.56 1.32
CA ARG A 209 -30.66 8.18 0.21
C ARG A 209 -30.90 9.66 0.44
N VAL A 210 -30.76 10.43 -0.62
CA VAL A 210 -30.91 11.88 -0.62
C VAL A 210 -32.01 12.27 -1.60
N ALA A 211 -32.93 13.13 -1.17
CA ALA A 211 -33.97 13.71 -2.00
C ALA A 211 -34.07 15.22 -1.76
N GLY A 212 -34.54 15.99 -2.74
CA GLY A 212 -34.74 17.43 -2.56
C GLY A 212 -34.86 18.18 -3.86
N VAL A 213 -34.52 19.47 -3.82
CA VAL A 213 -34.65 20.38 -4.96
C VAL A 213 -33.87 19.84 -6.16
N GLY A 214 -34.58 19.52 -7.24
CA GLY A 214 -33.97 19.01 -8.48
C GLY A 214 -33.32 17.62 -8.36
N LEU A 215 -33.46 16.93 -7.23
CA LEU A 215 -32.89 15.62 -6.98
C LEU A 215 -33.98 14.64 -6.53
N ALA A 216 -34.32 13.70 -7.42
CA ALA A 216 -35.16 12.56 -7.06
C ALA A 216 -34.39 11.62 -6.12
N ASP A 217 -35.11 10.90 -5.25
CA ASP A 217 -34.59 9.95 -4.26
C ASP A 217 -33.42 9.10 -4.80
N ARG A 218 -32.19 9.53 -4.55
CA ARG A 218 -30.96 8.96 -5.10
C ARG A 218 -30.15 8.34 -3.99
N SER A 219 -29.68 7.11 -4.22
CA SER A 219 -28.76 6.44 -3.31
C SER A 219 -27.39 7.14 -3.34
N ALA A 220 -26.84 7.38 -2.15
CA ALA A 220 -25.49 7.90 -2.01
C ALA A 220 -24.46 6.85 -2.46
N GLU A 221 -23.38 7.31 -3.06
CA GLU A 221 -22.32 6.45 -3.57
C GLU A 221 -21.34 6.11 -2.45
N LEU A 222 -21.13 4.81 -2.20
CA LEU A 222 -20.27 4.34 -1.13
C LEU A 222 -18.79 4.63 -1.42
N VAL A 223 -18.06 4.99 -0.37
CA VAL A 223 -16.60 4.95 -0.37
C VAL A 223 -16.18 3.50 -0.10
N THR A 224 -15.44 2.89 -1.03
CA THR A 224 -15.13 1.46 -0.97
C THR A 224 -14.16 1.13 0.16
N ILE A 225 -13.18 2.01 0.39
CA ILE A 225 -12.28 1.96 1.54
C ILE A 225 -12.49 3.26 2.31
N PRO A 226 -13.41 3.30 3.28
CA PRO A 226 -13.76 4.50 4.00
C PRO A 226 -12.62 4.91 4.95
N PRO A 227 -11.92 6.03 4.68
CA PRO A 227 -10.99 6.60 5.66
C PRO A 227 -11.77 7.07 6.88
N GLY A 228 -11.19 6.86 8.06
CA GLY A 228 -11.73 7.25 9.34
C GLY A 228 -11.00 8.45 9.96
N ASP A 229 -11.46 8.81 11.15
CA ASP A 229 -10.72 9.63 12.11
C ASP A 229 -10.57 11.12 11.76
N TYR A 230 -11.55 11.68 11.03
CA TYR A 230 -11.64 13.12 10.81
C TYR A 230 -12.14 13.89 12.05
N GLY A 231 -11.87 13.36 13.24
CA GLY A 231 -12.47 13.77 14.50
C GLY A 231 -11.48 14.30 15.52
N SER A 232 -12.04 14.82 16.61
CA SER A 232 -11.28 15.21 17.80
C SER A 232 -11.68 14.32 18.98
N ASP A 233 -11.13 14.59 20.17
CA ASP A 233 -11.41 13.88 21.42
C ASP A 233 -12.92 13.71 21.72
N ALA A 234 -13.78 14.54 21.13
CA ALA A 234 -15.22 14.51 21.33
C ALA A 234 -15.97 13.51 20.42
N ALA A 235 -15.49 13.24 19.19
CA ALA A 235 -16.14 12.32 18.25
C ALA A 235 -15.22 11.98 17.08
N SER A 236 -15.22 10.70 16.66
CA SER A 236 -14.56 10.25 15.44
C SER A 236 -15.53 10.24 14.25
N TYR A 237 -15.05 10.65 13.08
CA TYR A 237 -15.83 10.70 11.84
C TYR A 237 -15.17 9.85 10.77
N ALA A 238 -15.94 9.04 10.05
CA ALA A 238 -15.45 8.26 8.91
C ALA A 238 -16.21 8.60 7.63
N TRP A 239 -15.49 8.86 6.54
CA TRP A 239 -16.13 9.17 5.26
C TRP A 239 -16.59 7.87 4.58
N VAL A 240 -17.90 7.65 4.58
CA VAL A 240 -18.52 6.37 4.20
C VAL A 240 -19.27 6.42 2.88
N ALA A 241 -19.82 7.58 2.52
CA ALA A 241 -20.51 7.77 1.26
C ALA A 241 -20.42 9.22 0.79
N TRP A 242 -20.82 9.49 -0.44
CA TRP A 242 -20.92 10.84 -0.99
C TRP A 242 -22.08 10.95 -1.97
N PHE A 243 -22.48 12.18 -2.26
CA PHE A 243 -23.52 12.47 -3.26
C PHE A 243 -23.26 13.84 -3.90
N ASP A 244 -23.76 14.02 -5.11
CA ASP A 244 -23.75 15.30 -5.81
C ASP A 244 -25.14 15.95 -5.70
N VAL A 245 -25.17 17.27 -5.49
CA VAL A 245 -26.39 18.08 -5.52
C VAL A 245 -26.34 19.14 -6.62
N PRO A 246 -27.47 19.37 -7.31
CA PRO A 246 -27.51 20.25 -8.47
C PRO A 246 -27.51 21.74 -8.10
N ASP A 247 -28.03 22.11 -6.92
CA ASP A 247 -28.16 23.51 -6.49
C ASP A 247 -28.11 23.63 -4.96
N SER A 248 -27.93 24.85 -4.47
CA SER A 248 -28.17 25.22 -3.08
C SER A 248 -29.63 24.95 -2.68
N GLY A 249 -29.86 24.54 -1.43
CA GLY A 249 -31.21 24.34 -0.95
C GLY A 249 -31.34 23.39 0.23
N THR A 250 -32.59 23.02 0.50
CA THR A 250 -32.93 22.04 1.53
C THR A 250 -33.14 20.67 0.91
N TYR A 251 -32.48 19.68 1.47
CA TYR A 251 -32.54 18.28 1.07
C TYR A 251 -32.92 17.42 2.27
N SER A 252 -33.47 16.24 2.01
CA SER A 252 -33.66 15.21 3.02
C SER A 252 -32.62 14.11 2.86
N LEU A 253 -32.11 13.61 3.97
CA LEU A 253 -31.25 12.45 4.08
C LEU A 253 -31.95 11.39 4.90
N THR A 254 -31.98 10.17 4.38
CA THR A 254 -32.43 9.00 5.12
C THR A 254 -31.36 7.94 5.02
N CYS A 255 -30.97 7.34 6.14
CA CYS A 255 -29.98 6.26 6.16
C CYS A 255 -30.58 5.07 6.91
N ARG A 256 -30.61 3.90 6.27
CA ARG A 256 -31.05 2.66 6.91
C ARG A 256 -29.89 2.01 7.63
N SER A 257 -30.08 1.77 8.92
CA SER A 257 -29.15 1.05 9.79
C SER A 257 -29.94 0.15 10.74
N TYR A 258 -29.40 -1.03 11.04
CA TYR A 258 -29.91 -1.90 12.09
C TYR A 258 -29.45 -1.47 13.49
N ASP A 259 -28.44 -0.59 13.54
CA ASP A 259 -27.96 0.02 14.77
C ASP A 259 -28.69 1.35 14.99
N GLU A 260 -29.50 1.40 16.05
CA GLU A 260 -30.28 2.59 16.45
C GLU A 260 -29.39 3.75 16.94
N ALA A 261 -28.15 3.46 17.35
CA ALA A 261 -27.17 4.47 17.72
C ALA A 261 -26.43 5.06 16.49
N ALA A 262 -26.61 4.45 15.31
CA ALA A 262 -25.93 4.90 14.10
C ALA A 262 -26.32 6.34 13.76
N SER A 263 -25.30 7.17 13.62
CA SER A 263 -25.45 8.58 13.30
C SER A 263 -24.58 8.93 12.11
N TYR A 264 -25.13 9.73 11.21
CA TYR A 264 -24.50 10.17 9.98
C TYR A 264 -24.61 11.67 9.86
N LEU A 265 -23.48 12.31 9.56
CA LEU A 265 -23.37 13.74 9.36
C LEU A 265 -23.06 14.02 7.90
N VAL A 266 -23.56 15.14 7.37
CA VAL A 266 -23.18 15.62 6.04
C VAL A 266 -22.24 16.81 6.18
N GLY A 267 -21.13 16.75 5.45
CA GLY A 267 -20.14 17.82 5.40
C GLY A 267 -19.51 17.95 4.01
N GLU A 268 -18.52 18.83 3.91
CA GLU A 268 -17.71 18.97 2.70
C GLU A 268 -16.89 17.70 2.45
N VAL A 269 -16.49 17.43 1.20
CA VAL A 269 -15.64 16.26 0.91
C VAL A 269 -14.24 16.48 1.46
N PRO A 270 -13.68 15.56 2.27
CA PRO A 270 -12.31 15.66 2.74
C PRO A 270 -11.31 15.74 1.56
N HIS A 271 -10.39 16.70 1.62
CA HIS A 271 -9.37 16.85 0.58
C HIS A 271 -8.20 15.90 0.84
N ILE A 272 -8.22 14.75 0.16
CA ILE A 272 -7.16 13.74 0.24
C ILE A 272 -6.14 14.00 -0.86
N LYS A 273 -4.90 14.29 -0.46
CA LYS A 273 -3.79 14.57 -1.39
C LYS A 273 -3.32 13.29 -2.10
N GLY A 274 -2.79 13.43 -3.31
CA GLY A 274 -2.13 12.35 -4.06
C GLY A 274 -3.09 11.31 -4.65
N ALA A 275 -2.53 10.25 -5.21
CA ALA A 275 -3.33 9.22 -5.88
C ALA A 275 -4.19 8.38 -4.91
N VAL A 276 -3.86 8.33 -3.62
CA VAL A 276 -4.62 7.58 -2.61
C VAL A 276 -6.05 8.08 -2.45
N GLY A 277 -6.31 9.37 -2.70
CA GLY A 277 -7.67 9.94 -2.72
C GLY A 277 -8.56 9.34 -3.82
N ALA A 278 -7.99 8.84 -4.91
CA ALA A 278 -8.74 8.08 -5.91
C ALA A 278 -8.87 6.59 -5.53
N LEU A 279 -7.85 6.03 -4.88
CA LEU A 279 -7.82 4.61 -4.51
C LEU A 279 -8.92 4.22 -3.51
N ILE A 280 -9.37 5.13 -2.64
CA ILE A 280 -10.48 4.86 -1.70
C ILE A 280 -11.80 4.56 -2.40
N HIS A 281 -11.94 4.98 -3.67
CA HIS A 281 -13.12 4.72 -4.50
C HIS A 281 -12.95 3.52 -5.44
N TRP A 282 -11.75 2.93 -5.52
CA TRP A 282 -11.53 1.77 -6.39
C TRP A 282 -12.23 0.53 -5.86
N PRO A 283 -12.67 -0.39 -6.73
CA PRO A 283 -13.22 -1.67 -6.30
C PRO A 283 -12.21 -2.43 -5.43
N SER A 284 -12.65 -3.00 -4.30
CA SER A 284 -11.80 -3.75 -3.37
C SER A 284 -10.98 -4.84 -4.06
N ALA A 285 -11.56 -5.50 -5.07
CA ALA A 285 -10.88 -6.52 -5.85
C ALA A 285 -9.63 -5.99 -6.58
N ALA A 286 -9.67 -4.77 -7.11
CA ALA A 286 -8.52 -4.15 -7.78
C ALA A 286 -7.38 -3.89 -6.77
N ILE A 287 -7.73 -3.44 -5.57
CA ILE A 287 -6.78 -3.15 -4.48
C ILE A 287 -6.17 -4.45 -3.94
N TRP A 288 -6.96 -5.50 -3.78
CA TRP A 288 -6.47 -6.83 -3.43
C TRP A 288 -5.51 -7.37 -4.48
N LEU A 289 -5.83 -7.22 -5.77
CA LEU A 289 -4.95 -7.66 -6.85
C LEU A 289 -3.62 -6.91 -6.81
N LEU A 290 -3.63 -5.58 -6.64
CA LEU A 290 -2.41 -4.78 -6.47
C LEU A 290 -1.56 -5.29 -5.30
N GLY A 291 -2.18 -5.56 -4.15
CA GLY A 291 -1.53 -6.17 -3.00
C GLY A 291 -0.94 -7.55 -3.29
N ALA A 292 -1.63 -8.36 -4.09
CA ALA A 292 -1.21 -9.73 -4.42
C ALA A 292 -0.04 -9.81 -5.42
N VAL A 293 0.15 -8.79 -6.28
CA VAL A 293 1.14 -8.78 -7.38
C VAL A 293 2.53 -9.29 -6.95
N PRO A 294 3.14 -8.83 -5.85
CA PRO A 294 4.47 -9.29 -5.45
C PRO A 294 4.53 -10.81 -5.19
N GLY A 295 3.48 -11.38 -4.61
CA GLY A 295 3.37 -12.82 -4.34
C GLY A 295 3.15 -13.61 -5.63
N LEU A 296 2.28 -13.11 -6.50
CA LEU A 296 2.02 -13.69 -7.81
C LEU A 296 3.27 -13.70 -8.70
N LEU A 297 4.07 -12.63 -8.69
CA LEU A 297 5.34 -12.56 -9.42
C LEU A 297 6.36 -13.58 -8.91
N ILE A 298 6.39 -13.86 -7.60
CA ILE A 298 7.25 -14.92 -7.02
C ILE A 298 6.82 -16.29 -7.54
N ILE A 299 5.52 -16.56 -7.55
CA ILE A 299 4.94 -17.81 -8.06
C ILE A 299 5.25 -17.96 -9.55
N ALA A 300 5.02 -16.92 -10.35
CA ALA A 300 5.24 -16.91 -11.79
C ALA A 300 6.73 -17.10 -12.15
N ALA A 301 7.64 -16.38 -11.48
CA ALA A 301 9.07 -16.55 -11.67
C ALA A 301 9.53 -17.97 -11.33
N ARG A 302 8.95 -18.58 -10.29
CA ARG A 302 9.25 -19.97 -9.93
C ARG A 302 8.74 -20.96 -10.97
N TYR A 303 7.53 -20.74 -11.48
CA TYR A 303 6.93 -21.56 -12.52
C TYR A 303 7.77 -21.54 -13.81
N ALA A 304 8.15 -20.34 -14.28
CA ALA A 304 8.98 -20.16 -15.47
C ALA A 304 10.34 -20.87 -15.34
N ASN A 305 11.01 -20.75 -14.18
CA ASN A 305 12.28 -21.42 -13.92
C ASN A 305 12.16 -22.94 -13.87
N ARG A 306 11.01 -23.48 -13.43
CA ARG A 306 10.76 -24.92 -13.44
C ARG A 306 10.59 -25.46 -14.87
N ARG A 307 9.88 -24.73 -15.73
CA ARG A 307 9.69 -25.10 -17.14
C ARG A 307 11.03 -25.18 -17.88
N LYS A 308 11.90 -24.18 -17.71
CA LYS A 308 13.24 -24.16 -18.35
C LYS A 308 14.13 -25.36 -17.97
N LEU A 309 13.92 -25.94 -16.78
CA LEU A 309 14.66 -27.13 -16.33
C LEU A 309 14.03 -28.45 -16.80
N ALA A 310 12.79 -28.40 -17.30
CA ALA A 310 12.04 -29.57 -17.76
C ALA A 310 12.06 -29.75 -19.29
N GLU A 311 12.53 -28.75 -20.05
CA GLU A 311 12.81 -28.93 -21.47
C GLU A 311 14.02 -29.86 -21.65
N PRO A 312 13.85 -31.05 -22.26
CA PRO A 312 14.98 -31.91 -22.56
C PRO A 312 15.93 -31.19 -23.54
N PRO A 313 17.25 -31.41 -23.46
CA PRO A 313 18.18 -30.84 -24.41
C PRO A 313 17.87 -31.38 -25.82
N THR A 314 17.13 -30.59 -26.60
CA THR A 314 16.89 -30.83 -28.01
C THR A 314 18.19 -30.59 -28.75
N GLY A 315 18.91 -31.69 -29.06
CA GLY A 315 19.97 -31.66 -30.06
C GLY A 315 21.31 -32.28 -29.67
N SER A 316 21.32 -33.56 -29.30
CA SER A 316 22.47 -34.43 -29.57
C SER A 316 22.07 -35.41 -30.67
N ARG A 317 21.96 -34.91 -31.91
CA ARG A 317 21.87 -35.76 -33.10
C ARG A 317 23.28 -36.35 -33.31
N ARG A 318 23.59 -37.46 -32.63
CA ARG A 318 24.74 -38.31 -32.94
C ARG A 318 24.52 -38.84 -34.36
N THR A 319 25.18 -38.24 -35.34
CA THR A 319 25.53 -38.92 -36.60
C THR A 319 26.58 -39.97 -36.27
N ALA A 320 26.11 -41.15 -35.87
CA ALA A 320 26.90 -42.37 -35.82
C ALA A 320 26.54 -43.20 -37.04
N THR A 321 27.31 -43.05 -38.11
CA THR A 321 27.41 -44.06 -39.16
C THR A 321 28.87 -44.15 -39.57
N GLY A 322 29.61 -44.94 -38.80
CA GLY A 322 30.84 -45.55 -39.29
C GLY A 322 30.46 -46.70 -40.21
N ALA A 323 30.84 -46.61 -41.47
CA ALA A 323 30.95 -47.75 -42.37
C ALA A 323 32.44 -48.02 -42.60
N ARG A 324 32.96 -49.04 -41.90
CA ARG A 324 34.19 -49.75 -42.24
C ARG A 324 33.83 -50.86 -43.24
N SER A 325 34.42 -50.82 -44.42
CA SER A 325 34.72 -51.99 -45.27
C SER A 325 36.18 -51.82 -45.70
N ARG A 326 37.08 -52.66 -45.18
CA ARG A 326 37.73 -53.78 -45.89
C ARG A 326 38.40 -53.34 -47.20
#